data_AF-A0A7J0C803-F1
#
_entry.id   AF-A0A7J0C803-F1
#
_cell.length_a   1.000
_cell.length_b   1.000
_cell.length_c   1.000
_cell.angle_alpha   90.00
_cell.angle_beta   90.00
_cell.angle_gamma   90.00
#
_symmetry.space_group_name_H-M   'P 1'
#
loop_
_entity.id
_entity.type
_entity.pdbx_description
1 polymer ?
#
loop_
_entity_poly.entity_id
_entity_poly.type
_entity_poly.pdbx_seq_one_letter_code
_entity_poly.pdbx_strand_id
1 'polypeptide(L)'
;MNTIAALQAGVTAASSEREPSDAELDAIETETPLILAEVALLDAQITTIDRTPSELDERRIRRARRRVLAARRDLANRTAAATDATVSGGAA
;
A
#
# COMPACT_ATOMS: atom_id res chain seq x y z
N MET A 1 -20.93 18.14 36.12
CA MET A 1 -19.92 17.92 35.06
C MET A 1 -20.00 16.47 34.62
N ASN A 2 -20.19 16.22 33.32
CA ASN A 2 -20.14 14.87 32.77
C ASN A 2 -18.81 14.71 32.02
N THR A 3 -17.92 13.85 32.52
CA THR A 3 -16.65 13.53 31.87
C THR A 3 -16.84 12.33 30.93
N ILE A 4 -16.51 12.51 29.66
CA ILE A 4 -16.43 11.41 28.68
C ILE A 4 -15.04 10.78 28.84
N ALA A 5 -14.98 9.56 29.40
CA ALA A 5 -13.74 8.78 29.48
C ALA A 5 -13.63 7.88 28.23
N ALA A 6 -12.43 7.78 27.64
CA ALA A 6 -12.19 6.88 26.52
C ALA A 6 -12.16 5.42 27.00
N LEU A 7 -12.90 4.53 26.32
CA LEU A 7 -12.85 3.08 26.54
C LEU A 7 -11.50 2.54 26.04
N GLN A 8 -10.49 2.49 26.90
CA GLN A 8 -9.11 2.12 26.56
C GLN A 8 -8.92 0.67 26.11
N ALA A 9 -9.86 -0.23 26.44
CA ALA A 9 -9.71 -1.66 26.19
C ALA A 9 -9.74 -2.03 24.68
N GLY A 10 -10.42 -1.26 23.83
CA GLY A 10 -10.52 -1.56 22.40
C GLY A 10 -9.29 -1.15 21.57
N VAL A 11 -8.59 -0.10 21.99
CA VAL A 11 -7.32 0.35 21.37
C VAL A 11 -6.15 -0.52 21.80
N THR A 12 -6.25 -1.08 23.01
CA THR A 12 -5.28 -2.00 23.61
C THR A 12 -5.75 -3.45 23.45
N ALA A 13 -6.31 -3.82 22.30
CA ALA A 13 -6.21 -5.22 21.90
C ALA A 13 -4.71 -5.49 21.90
N ALA A 14 -4.25 -6.33 22.83
CA ALA A 14 -2.85 -6.69 22.93
C ALA A 14 -2.38 -7.02 21.52
N SER A 15 -1.62 -6.10 20.92
CA SER A 15 -0.82 -6.43 19.76
C SER A 15 -0.14 -7.71 20.17
N SER A 16 -0.31 -8.80 19.42
CA SER A 16 0.55 -9.94 19.62
C SER A 16 1.96 -9.37 19.71
N GLU A 17 2.60 -9.38 20.88
CA GLU A 17 3.98 -8.90 21.08
C GLU A 17 4.99 -9.80 20.31
N ARG A 18 4.47 -10.56 19.33
CA ARG A 18 5.17 -11.43 18.43
C ARG A 18 5.68 -10.58 17.27
N GLU A 19 6.94 -10.77 16.96
CA GLU A 19 7.53 -10.25 15.74
C GLU A 19 6.77 -10.77 14.51
N PRO A 20 6.70 -10.00 13.42
CA PRO A 20 6.19 -10.48 12.14
C PRO A 20 6.90 -11.76 11.73
N SER A 21 6.15 -12.73 11.21
CA SER A 21 6.73 -13.89 10.54
C SER A 21 7.38 -13.49 9.21
N ASP A 22 8.29 -14.33 8.71
CA ASP A 22 8.93 -14.13 7.41
C ASP A 22 7.90 -13.97 6.28
N ALA A 23 6.81 -14.75 6.30
CA ALA A 23 5.73 -14.63 5.31
C ALA A 23 4.98 -13.29 5.40
N GLU A 24 4.82 -12.72 6.61
CA GLU A 24 4.25 -11.39 6.79
C GLU A 24 5.22 -10.30 6.30
N LEU A 25 6.52 -10.47 6.50
CA LEU A 25 7.55 -9.56 5.96
C LEU A 25 7.59 -9.61 4.42
N ASP A 26 7.57 -10.81 3.84
CA ASP A 26 7.54 -11.01 2.39
C ASP A 26 6.30 -10.38 1.75
N ALA A 27 5.15 -10.41 2.44
CA ALA A 27 3.94 -9.73 1.98
C ALA A 27 4.12 -8.21 1.94
N ILE A 28 4.77 -7.62 2.95
CA ILE A 28 5.11 -6.19 2.97
C ILE A 28 6.06 -5.83 1.82
N GLU A 29 7.12 -6.62 1.61
CA GLU A 29 8.05 -6.40 0.50
C GLU A 29 7.34 -6.51 -0.85
N THR A 30 6.39 -7.43 -0.96
CA THR A 30 5.56 -7.62 -2.15
C THR A 30 4.73 -6.37 -2.48
N GLU A 31 4.17 -5.70 -1.46
CA GLU A 31 3.34 -4.50 -1.60
C GLU A 31 4.13 -3.18 -1.70
N THR A 32 5.36 -3.14 -1.17
CA THR A 32 6.21 -1.94 -1.10
C THR A 32 6.33 -1.17 -2.42
N PRO A 33 6.52 -1.80 -3.60
CA PRO A 33 6.60 -1.08 -4.87
C PRO A 33 5.33 -0.26 -5.20
N LEU A 34 4.14 -0.76 -4.84
CA LEU A 34 2.89 -0.04 -5.03
C LEU A 34 2.80 1.16 -4.08
N ILE A 35 3.11 0.94 -2.81
CA ILE A 35 3.11 1.99 -1.77
C ILE A 35 4.03 3.14 -2.19
N LEU A 36 5.25 2.85 -2.64
CA LEU A 36 6.20 3.86 -3.10
C LEU A 36 5.71 4.61 -4.35
N ALA A 37 5.01 3.93 -5.27
CA ALA A 37 4.42 4.58 -6.43
C ALA A 37 3.28 5.54 -6.04
N GLU A 38 2.48 5.18 -5.05
CA GLU A 38 1.39 6.01 -4.51
C GLU A 38 1.93 7.22 -3.75
N VAL A 39 2.99 7.04 -2.94
CA VAL A 39 3.72 8.15 -2.30
C VAL A 39 4.27 9.12 -3.34
N ALA A 40 4.92 8.63 -4.40
CA ALA A 40 5.45 9.49 -5.46
C ALA A 40 4.35 10.26 -6.22
N LEU A 41 3.14 9.71 -6.33
CA LEU A 41 1.98 10.42 -6.86
C LEU A 41 1.50 11.50 -5.89
N LEU A 42 1.41 11.17 -4.60
CA LEU A 42 1.03 12.12 -3.57
C LEU A 42 2.01 13.30 -3.50
N ASP A 43 3.32 13.04 -3.53
CA ASP A 43 4.36 14.08 -3.56
C ASP A 43 4.21 15.00 -4.77
N ALA A 44 3.92 14.44 -5.94
CA ALA A 44 3.69 15.23 -7.15
C ALA A 44 2.44 16.11 -7.05
N GLN A 45 1.40 15.64 -6.36
CA GLN A 45 0.18 16.43 -6.10
C GLN A 45 0.44 17.51 -5.06
N ILE A 46 1.09 17.18 -3.94
CA ILE A 46 1.44 18.11 -2.85
C ILE A 46 2.24 19.29 -3.38
N THR A 47 3.21 19.03 -4.26
CA THR A 47 4.05 20.06 -4.90
C THR A 47 3.25 21.14 -5.65
N THR A 48 1.99 20.85 -6.00
CA THR A 48 1.11 21.76 -6.75
C THR A 48 0.00 22.39 -5.92
N ILE A 49 -0.13 22.08 -4.63
CA ILE A 49 -1.28 22.55 -3.83
C ILE A 49 -1.30 24.09 -3.69
N ASP A 50 -0.14 24.71 -3.50
CA ASP A 50 -0.05 26.15 -3.18
C ASP A 50 0.09 27.04 -4.42
N ARG A 51 -0.09 26.51 -5.63
CA ARG A 51 0.11 27.25 -6.89
C ARG A 51 -0.66 26.66 -8.06
N THR A 52 -0.83 27.43 -9.12
CA THR A 52 -1.32 26.88 -10.39
C THR A 52 -0.31 25.87 -10.95
N PRO A 53 -0.73 24.63 -11.31
CA PRO A 53 0.15 23.65 -11.92
C PRO A 53 0.72 24.15 -13.24
N SER A 54 2.02 23.92 -13.46
CA SER A 54 2.65 24.10 -14.77
C SER A 54 2.45 22.86 -15.64
N GLU A 55 2.67 22.97 -16.95
CA GLU A 55 2.66 21.81 -17.85
C GLU A 55 3.60 20.68 -17.40
N LEU A 56 4.73 21.04 -16.79
CA LEU A 56 5.70 20.09 -16.28
C LEU A 56 5.14 19.32 -15.08
N ASP A 57 4.38 19.98 -14.21
CA ASP A 57 3.72 19.35 -13.07
C ASP A 57 2.63 18.38 -13.55
N GLU A 58 1.84 18.78 -14.54
CA GLU A 58 0.84 17.89 -15.15
C GLU A 58 1.49 16.64 -15.75
N ARG A 59 2.63 16.79 -16.43
CA ARG A 59 3.41 15.66 -16.95
C ARG A 59 3.92 14.77 -15.82
N ARG A 60 4.43 15.35 -14.72
CA ARG A 60 4.89 14.61 -13.54
C ARG A 60 3.75 13.81 -12.90
N ILE A 61 2.60 14.43 -12.67
CA ILE A 61 1.40 13.77 -12.11
C ILE A 61 0.94 12.64 -13.03
N ARG A 62 0.87 12.87 -14.34
CA ARG A 62 0.51 11.81 -15.30
C ARG A 62 1.49 10.63 -15.27
N ARG A 63 2.80 10.91 -15.19
CA ARG A 63 3.82 9.86 -15.09
C ARG A 63 3.68 9.08 -13.79
N ALA A 64 3.47 9.76 -12.66
CA ALA A 64 3.27 9.11 -11.36
C ALA A 64 2.01 8.24 -11.34
N ARG A 65 0.87 8.73 -11.87
CA ARG A 65 -0.36 7.92 -12.04
C ARG A 65 -0.12 6.65 -12.87
N ARG A 66 0.61 6.76 -13.98
CA ARG A 66 0.96 5.58 -14.81
C ARG A 66 1.81 4.57 -14.05
N ARG A 67 2.73 5.02 -13.18
CA ARG A 67 3.51 4.11 -12.32
C ARG A 67 2.64 3.39 -11.30
N VAL A 68 1.71 4.08 -10.66
CA VAL A 68 0.75 3.46 -9.73
C VAL A 68 -0.04 2.36 -10.45
N LEU A 69 -0.58 2.64 -11.63
CA LEU A 69 -1.33 1.64 -12.42
C LEU A 69 -0.47 0.44 -12.80
N ALA A 70 0.80 0.66 -13.19
CA ALA A 70 1.73 -0.42 -13.49
C ALA A 70 2.01 -1.29 -12.25
N ALA A 71 2.30 -0.66 -11.10
CA ALA A 71 2.57 -1.37 -9.85
C ALA A 71 1.35 -2.16 -9.35
N ARG A 72 0.13 -1.62 -9.49
CA ARG A 72 -1.12 -2.35 -9.17
C ARG A 72 -1.29 -3.58 -10.05
N ARG A 73 -1.03 -3.45 -11.36
CA ARG A 73 -1.07 -4.58 -12.29
C ARG A 73 -0.05 -5.65 -11.89
N ASP A 74 1.18 -5.25 -11.58
CA ASP A 74 2.25 -6.18 -11.21
C ASP A 74 1.98 -6.87 -9.86
N LEU A 75 1.37 -6.18 -8.90
CA LEU A 75 0.91 -6.79 -7.65
C LEU A 75 -0.22 -7.80 -7.89
N ALA A 76 -1.26 -7.41 -8.65
CA ALA A 76 -2.38 -8.30 -8.97
C ALA A 76 -1.94 -9.56 -9.74
N ASN A 77 -0.96 -9.43 -10.65
CA ASN A 77 -0.42 -10.57 -11.38
C ASN A 77 0.38 -11.53 -10.47
N ARG A 78 1.13 -10.99 -9.50
CA ARG A 78 1.87 -11.82 -8.52
C ARG A 78 0.93 -12.58 -7.59
N THR A 79 -0.12 -11.94 -7.08
CA THR A 79 -1.09 -12.59 -6.19
C THR A 79 -1.90 -13.66 -6.93
N ALA A 80 -2.26 -13.44 -8.20
CA ALA A 80 -2.88 -14.44 -9.05
C ALA A 80 -1.96 -15.66 -9.24
N ALA A 81 -0.69 -15.45 -9.59
CA ALA A 81 0.27 -16.55 -9.76
C ALA A 81 0.50 -17.37 -8.47
N ALA A 82 0.55 -16.70 -7.31
CA ALA A 82 0.65 -17.38 -6.01
C ALA A 82 -0.60 -18.22 -5.70
N THR A 83 -1.78 -17.73 -6.09
CA THR A 83 -3.04 -18.47 -5.93
C THR A 83 -3.07 -19.70 -6.85
N ASP A 84 -2.69 -19.57 -8.11
CA ASP A 84 -2.64 -20.71 -9.05
C ASP A 84 -1.63 -21.79 -8.62
N ALA A 85 -0.49 -21.38 -8.07
CA ALA A 85 0.52 -22.30 -7.54
C ALA A 85 0.02 -23.14 -6.34
N THR A 86 -0.82 -22.55 -5.47
CA THR A 86 -1.39 -23.27 -4.32
C THR A 86 -2.50 -24.25 -4.73
N VAL A 87 -3.20 -24.00 -5.85
CA VAL A 87 -4.23 -24.91 -6.39
C VAL A 87 -3.62 -26.10 -7.14
N SER A 88 -2.44 -25.95 -7.75
CA SER A 88 -1.76 -27.03 -8.48
C SER A 88 -1.04 -28.06 -7.60
N GLY A 89 -1.00 -27.88 -6.27
CA GLY A 89 -0.24 -28.73 -5.34
C GLY A 89 -0.96 -29.98 -4.81
N GLY A 90 -2.22 -30.22 -5.20
CA GLY A 90 -3.08 -31.27 -4.63
C GLY A 90 -3.54 -32.33 -5.63
N ALA A 91 -2.62 -33.16 -6.11
CA ALA A 91 -2.95 -34.46 -6.72
C ALA A 91 -1.72 -35.39 -6.69
N ALA A 92 -1.54 -36.12 -5.59
CA ALA A 92 -0.72 -37.32 -5.50
C ALA A 92 -1.42 -38.33 -4.59
#